data_AF-A0A973PUF1-F1
#
_entry.id   AF-A0A973PUF1-F1
#
_cell.length_a   1.000
_cell.length_b   1.000
_cell.length_c   1.000
_cell.angle_alpha   90.00
_cell.angle_beta   90.00
_cell.angle_gamma   90.00
#
_symmetry.space_group_name_H-M   'P 1'
#
loop_
_entity.id
_entity.type
_entity.pdbx_description
1 polymer ?
#
loop_
_entity_poly.entity_id
_entity_poly.type
_entity_poly.pdbx_seq_one_letter_code
_entity_poly.pdbx_strand_id
1 'polypeptide(L)'
;MTEPAMETVDSFGMTAERQFADLWSRTVLSVRERRLLLLGLLVGQGLDEMTGAELDTALRTGDLSESELREVVVFLTHYAGWTRGARLNDQVEELIERVRRARSGRADPAG
;
A
#
# COMPACT_ATOMS: atom_id res chain seq x y z
N MET A 1 -44.35 -8.26 23.03
CA MET A 1 -43.97 -7.73 21.69
C MET A 1 -42.48 -7.46 21.78
N THR A 2 -41.67 -8.44 21.39
CA THR A 2 -40.21 -8.35 21.45
C THR A 2 -39.77 -7.38 20.37
N GLU A 3 -39.15 -6.26 20.75
CA GLU A 3 -38.44 -5.41 19.79
C GLU A 3 -37.44 -6.30 19.03
N PRO A 4 -37.43 -6.29 17.69
CA PRO A 4 -36.35 -6.93 16.96
C PRO A 4 -35.08 -6.18 17.33
N ALA A 5 -34.13 -6.89 17.92
CA ALA A 5 -32.80 -6.38 18.18
C ALA A 5 -32.29 -5.74 16.88
N MET A 6 -32.01 -4.46 16.97
CA MET A 6 -31.45 -3.61 15.93
C MET A 6 -30.23 -4.31 15.33
N GLU A 7 -30.40 -4.93 14.16
CA GLU A 7 -29.33 -5.46 13.33
C GLU A 7 -28.64 -4.27 12.63
N THR A 8 -28.08 -3.36 13.40
CA THR A 8 -27.16 -2.33 12.93
C THR A 8 -25.75 -2.90 12.84
N VAL A 9 -25.60 -4.00 12.10
CA VAL A 9 -24.29 -4.36 11.58
C VAL A 9 -24.01 -3.38 10.43
N ASP A 10 -23.44 -2.25 10.80
CA ASP A 10 -22.68 -1.30 9.99
C ASP A 10 -23.01 -1.22 8.48
N SER A 11 -24.15 -0.59 8.14
CA SER A 11 -24.53 -0.28 6.76
C SER A 11 -23.53 0.65 6.05
N PHE A 12 -22.68 1.39 6.78
CA PHE A 12 -21.69 2.31 6.19
C PHE A 12 -20.38 1.59 5.85
N GLY A 13 -19.86 0.74 6.75
CA GLY A 13 -18.67 -0.08 6.51
C GLY A 13 -18.84 -1.03 5.33
N MET A 14 -19.97 -1.76 5.26
CA MET A 14 -20.28 -2.62 4.11
C MET A 14 -20.37 -1.84 2.79
N THR A 15 -20.81 -0.58 2.84
CA THR A 15 -20.92 0.28 1.66
C THR A 15 -19.56 0.81 1.22
N ALA A 16 -18.70 1.23 2.16
CA ALA A 16 -17.36 1.73 1.86
C ALA A 16 -16.44 0.63 1.33
N GLU A 17 -16.46 -0.56 1.93
CA GLU A 17 -15.70 -1.72 1.46
C GLU A 17 -16.13 -2.12 0.04
N ARG A 18 -17.44 -2.14 -0.21
CA ARG A 18 -17.99 -2.42 -1.55
C ARG A 18 -17.59 -1.37 -2.57
N GLN A 19 -17.60 -0.10 -2.21
CA GLN A 19 -17.16 1.00 -3.09
C GLN A 19 -15.66 0.92 -3.38
N PHE A 20 -14.85 0.58 -2.38
CA PHE A 20 -13.42 0.38 -2.55
C PHE A 20 -13.14 -0.82 -3.48
N ALA A 21 -13.80 -1.96 -3.24
CA ALA A 21 -13.69 -3.14 -4.09
C ALA A 21 -14.14 -2.84 -5.53
N ASP A 22 -15.25 -2.12 -5.71
CA ASP A 22 -15.71 -1.68 -7.04
C ASP A 22 -14.64 -0.83 -7.73
N LEU A 23 -14.12 0.20 -7.04
CA LEU A 23 -13.11 1.11 -7.60
C LEU A 23 -11.86 0.38 -8.09
N TRP A 24 -11.34 -0.57 -7.30
CA TRP A 24 -10.14 -1.35 -7.63
C TRP A 24 -10.40 -2.48 -8.64
N SER A 25 -11.66 -2.89 -8.84
CA SER A 25 -12.04 -3.89 -9.85
C SER A 25 -12.15 -3.31 -11.27
N ARG A 26 -12.20 -1.98 -11.42
CA ARG A 26 -12.36 -1.32 -12.73
C ARG A 26 -11.10 -1.44 -13.59
N THR A 27 -11.28 -1.82 -14.86
CA THR A 27 -10.20 -2.22 -15.78
C THR A 27 -9.59 -1.11 -16.63
N VAL A 28 -10.09 0.13 -16.55
CA VAL A 28 -9.57 1.27 -17.35
C VAL A 28 -8.13 1.62 -16.99
N LEU A 29 -7.78 1.49 -15.70
CA LEU A 29 -6.41 1.54 -15.20
C LEU A 29 -6.12 0.23 -14.49
N SER A 30 -4.96 -0.34 -14.78
CA SER A 30 -4.44 -1.49 -14.08
C SER A 30 -4.24 -1.19 -12.59
N VAL A 31 -4.23 -2.25 -11.76
CA VAL A 31 -3.94 -2.14 -10.32
C VAL A 31 -2.60 -1.45 -10.09
N ARG A 32 -1.59 -1.79 -10.91
CA ARG A 32 -0.26 -1.15 -10.89
C ARG A 32 -0.33 0.35 -11.14
N GLU A 33 -1.03 0.79 -12.19
CA GLU A 33 -1.15 2.23 -12.49
C GLU A 33 -1.87 2.98 -11.36
N ARG A 34 -2.94 2.39 -10.80
CA ARG A 34 -3.63 2.95 -9.63
C ARG A 34 -2.73 3.03 -8.41
N ARG A 35 -1.91 2.01 -8.18
CA ARG A 35 -0.92 1.98 -7.08
C ARG A 35 0.08 3.13 -7.21
N LEU A 36 0.62 3.35 -8.40
CA LEU A 36 1.56 4.45 -8.65
C LEU A 36 0.91 5.82 -8.43
N LEU A 37 -0.34 6.01 -8.89
CA LEU A 37 -1.10 7.25 -8.63
C LEU A 37 -1.33 7.48 -7.13
N LEU A 38 -1.74 6.44 -6.40
CA LEU A 38 -2.00 6.54 -4.97
C LEU A 38 -0.71 6.82 -4.19
N LEU A 39 0.38 6.10 -4.47
CA LEU A 39 1.69 6.37 -3.84
C LEU A 39 2.16 7.80 -4.10
N GLY A 40 2.05 8.28 -5.35
CA GLY A 40 2.39 9.66 -5.69
C GLY A 40 1.56 10.69 -4.91
N LEU A 41 0.25 10.45 -4.77
CA LEU A 41 -0.65 11.30 -3.98
C LEU A 41 -0.26 11.32 -2.49
N LEU A 42 -0.05 10.15 -1.88
CA LEU A 42 0.25 10.03 -0.45
C LEU A 42 1.59 10.69 -0.10
N VAL A 43 2.63 10.43 -0.89
CA VAL A 43 3.94 11.09 -0.74
C VAL A 43 3.81 12.59 -1.02
N GLY A 44 3.05 12.95 -2.06
CA GLY A 44 2.71 14.34 -2.39
C GLY A 44 1.90 15.08 -1.32
N GLN A 45 1.31 14.37 -0.35
CA GLN A 45 0.62 14.95 0.80
C GLN A 45 1.39 14.79 2.12
N GLY A 46 2.48 14.02 2.15
CA GLY A 46 3.23 13.72 3.38
C GLY A 46 2.49 12.74 4.31
N LEU A 47 1.66 11.86 3.75
CA LEU A 47 0.89 10.85 4.49
C LEU A 47 1.73 9.58 4.66
N ASP A 48 2.75 9.66 5.52
CA ASP A 48 3.77 8.61 5.65
C ASP A 48 3.23 7.25 6.10
N GLU A 49 2.30 7.21 7.07
CA GLU A 49 1.72 5.95 7.56
C GLU A 49 0.96 5.20 6.47
N MET A 50 0.12 5.93 5.72
CA MET A 50 -0.61 5.39 4.57
C MET A 50 0.35 4.98 3.46
N THR A 51 1.40 5.76 3.21
CA THR A 51 2.43 5.42 2.22
C THR A 51 3.07 4.07 2.57
N GLY A 52 3.44 3.85 3.83
CA GLY A 52 4.01 2.58 4.28
C GLY A 52 3.07 1.38 4.07
N ALA A 53 1.78 1.54 4.35
CA ALA A 53 0.78 0.48 4.13
C ALA A 53 0.60 0.14 2.65
N GLU A 54 0.59 1.16 1.79
CA GLU A 54 0.49 1.01 0.33
C GLU A 54 1.74 0.38 -0.29
N LEU A 55 2.94 0.73 0.20
CA LEU A 55 4.21 0.11 -0.21
C LEU A 55 4.23 -1.39 0.14
N ASP A 56 3.82 -1.76 1.36
CA ASP A 56 3.77 -3.17 1.76
C ASP A 56 2.80 -3.95 0.88
N THR A 57 1.61 -3.39 0.62
CA THR A 57 0.62 -4.01 -0.26
C THR A 57 1.14 -4.15 -1.68
N ALA A 58 1.78 -3.12 -2.24
CA ALA A 58 2.34 -3.15 -3.59
C ALA A 58 3.38 -4.27 -3.75
N LEU A 59 4.30 -4.40 -2.79
CA LEU A 59 5.35 -5.41 -2.85
C LEU A 59 4.81 -6.83 -2.61
N ARG A 60 3.86 -6.98 -1.69
CA ARG A 60 3.30 -8.28 -1.31
C ARG A 60 2.37 -8.86 -2.38
N THR A 61 1.66 -8.01 -3.10
CA THR A 61 0.81 -8.39 -4.24
C THR A 61 1.59 -8.53 -5.55
N GLY A 62 2.80 -7.98 -5.61
CA GLY A 62 3.63 -7.99 -6.82
C GLY A 62 3.25 -6.91 -7.84
N ASP A 63 2.42 -5.92 -7.46
CA ASP A 63 2.11 -4.76 -8.29
C ASP A 63 3.39 -4.00 -8.70
N LEU A 64 4.34 -3.93 -7.75
CA LEU A 64 5.65 -3.31 -7.89
C LEU A 64 6.73 -4.22 -7.30
N SER A 65 7.86 -4.32 -7.99
CA SER A 65 9.07 -4.99 -7.53
C SER A 65 9.94 -4.07 -6.66
N GLU A 66 10.91 -4.65 -5.94
CA GLU A 66 11.85 -3.90 -5.09
C GLU A 66 12.61 -2.81 -5.89
N SER A 67 13.02 -3.11 -7.12
CA SER A 67 13.70 -2.14 -7.99
C SER A 67 12.78 -1.03 -8.46
N GLU A 68 11.50 -1.33 -8.70
CA GLU A 68 10.53 -0.32 -9.12
C GLU A 68 10.15 0.61 -7.97
N LEU A 69 10.07 0.10 -6.73
CA LEU A 69 9.91 0.94 -5.55
C LEU A 69 11.08 1.92 -5.41
N ARG A 70 12.32 1.46 -5.59
CA ARG A 70 13.51 2.34 -5.59
C ARG A 70 13.44 3.39 -6.70
N GLU A 71 12.95 3.04 -7.89
CA GLU A 71 12.76 4.02 -8.97
C GLU A 71 11.68 5.08 -8.62
N VAL A 72 10.61 4.66 -7.93
CA VAL A 72 9.60 5.59 -7.39
C VAL A 72 10.23 6.57 -6.40
N VAL A 73 11.17 6.13 -5.55
CA VAL A 73 11.94 7.02 -4.67
C VAL A 73 12.68 8.06 -5.48
N VAL A 74 13.44 7.65 -6.50
CA VAL A 74 14.22 8.56 -7.36
C VAL A 74 13.30 9.60 -8.00
N PHE A 75 12.20 9.15 -8.61
CA PHE A 75 11.26 10.05 -9.29
C PHE A 75 10.59 11.03 -8.31
N LEU A 76 10.00 10.53 -7.22
CA LEU A 76 9.26 11.37 -6.28
C LEU A 76 10.16 12.30 -5.47
N THR A 77 11.44 11.96 -5.28
CA THR A 77 12.39 12.88 -4.67
C THR A 77 12.52 14.18 -5.48
N HIS A 78 12.46 14.10 -6.81
CA HIS A 78 12.52 15.27 -7.68
C HIS A 78 11.24 16.11 -7.68
N TYR A 79 10.07 15.48 -7.58
CA TYR A 79 8.78 16.16 -7.72
C TYR A 79 8.09 16.49 -6.38
N ALA A 80 8.33 15.71 -5.33
CA ALA A 80 7.80 15.91 -3.97
C ALA A 80 8.83 16.54 -3.02
N GLY A 81 10.07 16.74 -3.48
CA GLY A 81 11.16 17.38 -2.74
C GLY A 81 11.96 16.42 -1.87
N TRP A 82 13.18 16.86 -1.53
CA TRP A 82 14.20 16.01 -0.91
C TRP A 82 13.80 15.46 0.46
N THR A 83 13.12 16.25 1.29
CA THR A 83 12.68 15.82 2.62
C THR A 83 11.74 14.62 2.56
N ARG A 84 10.77 14.65 1.64
CA ARG A 84 9.79 13.57 1.47
C ARG A 84 10.39 12.39 0.73
N GLY A 85 11.27 12.65 -0.24
CA GLY A 85 12.05 11.63 -0.92
C GLY A 85 12.92 10.82 0.04
N ALA A 86 13.64 11.48 0.95
CA ALA A 86 14.44 10.81 1.97
C ALA A 86 13.59 9.94 2.90
N ARG A 87 12.45 10.46 3.36
CA ARG A 87 11.51 9.67 4.17
C ARG A 87 10.99 8.44 3.44
N LEU A 88 10.61 8.60 2.18
CA LEU A 88 10.15 7.51 1.33
C LEU A 88 11.25 6.46 1.11
N ASN A 89 12.50 6.90 0.90
CA ASN A 89 13.65 6.02 0.79
C ASN A 89 13.79 5.11 2.01
N ASP A 90 13.75 5.70 3.21
CA ASP A 90 13.87 4.94 4.46
C ASP A 90 12.75 3.89 4.55
N GLN A 91 11.51 4.27 4.26
CA GLN A 91 10.38 3.34 4.27
C GLN A 91 10.53 2.19 3.28
N VAL A 92 11.03 2.47 2.07
CA VAL A 92 11.24 1.46 1.02
C VAL A 92 12.33 0.47 1.43
N GLU A 93 13.49 0.95 1.91
CA GLU A 93 14.59 0.07 2.31
C GLU A 93 14.23 -0.77 3.54
N GLU A 94 13.59 -0.17 4.56
CA GLU A 94 13.09 -0.89 5.73
C GLU A 94 12.11 -2.01 5.34
N LEU A 95 11.19 -1.73 4.41
CA LEU A 95 10.24 -2.71 3.88
C LEU A 95 10.97 -3.86 3.17
N ILE A 96 11.90 -3.55 2.28
CA ILE A 96 12.65 -4.55 1.52
C ILE A 96 13.44 -5.46 2.47
N GLU A 97 14.14 -4.88 3.45
CA GLU A 97 14.86 -5.66 4.46
C GLU A 97 13.93 -6.55 5.29
N ARG A 98 12.77 -6.02 5.71
CA ARG A 98 11.76 -6.79 6.44
C ARG A 98 11.27 -7.99 5.63
N VAL A 99 10.93 -7.79 4.36
CA VAL A 99 10.41 -8.86 3.48
C VAL A 99 11.50 -9.90 3.17
N ARG A 100 12.75 -9.47 2.93
CA ARG A 100 13.88 -10.38 2.70
C ARG A 100 14.13 -11.27 3.92
N ARG A 101 14.16 -10.70 5.12
CA ARG A 101 14.31 -11.47 6.37
C ARG A 101 13.18 -12.48 6.59
N ALA A 102 11.94 -12.09 6.30
CA ALA A 102 10.79 -13.00 6.41
C ALA A 102 10.88 -14.17 5.42
N ARG A 103 11.39 -13.92 4.19
CA ARG A 103 11.61 -14.97 3.19
C ARG A 103 12.74 -15.92 3.57
N SER A 104 13.86 -15.41 4.10
CA SER A 104 14.97 -16.25 4.54
C SER A 104 14.63 -17.12 5.75
N GLY A 105 13.87 -16.59 6.71
CA GLY A 105 13.43 -17.36 7.89
C GLY A 105 12.39 -18.45 7.56
N ARG A 106 11.60 -18.28 6.51
CA ARG A 106 10.65 -19.30 6.04
C ARG A 106 11.31 -20.42 5.23
N ALA A 107 12.51 -20.18 4.69
CA ALA A 107 13.30 -21.16 3.97
C ALA A 107 14.05 -22.14 4.89
N ASP A 108 14.01 -21.94 6.22
CA ASP A 108 14.65 -22.80 7.22
C ASP A 108 13.64 -23.53 8.13
N PRO A 109 12.98 -24.61 7.65
CA PRO A 109 12.17 -25.50 8.49
C PRO A 109 12.87 -26.82 8.88
N ALA A 110 14.19 -26.96 8.76
CA ALA A 110 14.88 -28.20 9.10
C ALA A 110 16.31 -27.99 9.63
N GLY A 111 16.42 -27.85 10.95
CA GLY A 111 17.59 -28.18 11.74
C GLY A 111 17.26 -29.30 12.71
#